data_AF-A0AAD3UEU1-F1
#
_entry.id   AF-A0AAD3UEU1-F1
#
_cell.length_a   1.000
_cell.length_b   1.000
_cell.length_c   1.000
_cell.angle_alpha   90.00
_cell.angle_beta   90.00
_cell.angle_gamma   90.00
#
_symmetry.space_group_name_H-M   'P 1'
#
loop_
_entity.id
_entity.type
_entity.pdbx_description
1 polymer ?
#
loop_
_entity_poly.entity_id
_entity_poly.type
_entity_poly.pdbx_seq_one_letter_code
_entity_poly.pdbx_strand_id
1 'polypeptide(L)'
;MSDLPPWQRLQRARLVEGEAPRDDQPHWSSRFLLGMVGWIAALFLLFFLFMSFSQLTRDADSALLMGVVLMVIAFCLNRFATRSDLWDQFVLALALAGDAWLLYGLLDRLDLHSAPLWFGLALLSLAIAALFEHWLIRLFHSFAAAILLTLALACLGLQLLALPLVMTAVALCWLQAERDPVRHQLYESLTLGLALSLLVLGRLHHPLWDGGASMLDELGHSRLPLWLNPLLCAALLLGLMVRLKLPLLYGLPLVLISALIPGMGAGALVLVLGFYAGSVGLMTLAGLLLVGFGSLYYYDLGLTLMTKSWLLLGSGALLLGARQLLKRLSLRSPS
;
A
#
# COMPACT_ATOMS: atom_id res chain seq x y z
N MET A 1 24.85 -25.02 -18.33
CA MET A 1 25.33 -24.03 -17.33
C MET A 1 24.22 -23.50 -16.42
N SER A 2 22.94 -23.74 -16.75
CA SER A 2 21.75 -23.35 -15.98
C SER A 2 21.51 -24.15 -14.69
N ASP A 3 22.10 -25.34 -14.56
CA ASP A 3 21.65 -26.33 -13.57
C ASP A 3 22.43 -26.29 -12.25
N LEU A 4 23.36 -25.34 -12.11
CA LEU A 4 24.10 -25.14 -10.86
C LEU A 4 23.35 -24.15 -9.97
N PRO A 5 23.16 -24.46 -8.68
CA PRO A 5 22.61 -23.51 -7.72
C PRO A 5 23.46 -22.21 -7.70
N PRO A 6 22.84 -21.04 -7.47
CA PRO A 6 23.49 -19.73 -7.63
C PRO A 6 24.82 -19.60 -6.87
N TRP A 7 24.89 -20.13 -5.65
CA TRP A 7 26.11 -20.11 -4.83
C TRP A 7 27.29 -20.83 -5.49
N GLN A 8 27.05 -22.01 -6.08
CA GLN A 8 28.08 -22.77 -6.77
C GLN A 8 28.56 -22.07 -8.06
N ARG A 9 27.69 -21.28 -8.70
CA ARG A 9 28.08 -20.44 -9.84
C ARG A 9 29.01 -19.31 -9.40
N LEU A 10 28.69 -18.63 -8.30
CA LEU A 10 29.51 -17.56 -7.75
C LEU A 10 30.86 -18.07 -7.22
N GLN A 11 30.86 -19.24 -6.58
CA GLN A 11 32.07 -19.90 -6.10
C GLN A 11 32.99 -20.32 -7.26
N ARG A 12 32.44 -20.90 -8.34
CA ARG A 12 33.21 -21.22 -9.56
C ARG A 12 33.75 -19.98 -10.27
N ALA A 13 33.02 -18.86 -10.20
CA ALA A 13 33.48 -17.57 -10.71
C ALA A 13 34.54 -16.91 -9.80
N ARG A 14 34.96 -17.55 -8.70
CA ARG A 14 35.88 -17.01 -7.67
C ARG A 14 35.41 -15.66 -7.09
N LEU A 15 34.10 -15.45 -7.03
CA LEU A 15 33.49 -14.24 -6.45
C LEU A 15 33.18 -14.39 -4.97
N VAL A 16 33.13 -15.62 -4.45
CA VAL A 16 32.87 -15.94 -3.04
C VAL A 16 33.61 -17.22 -2.65
N GLU A 17 33.99 -17.30 -1.37
CA GLU A 17 34.66 -18.44 -0.75
C GLU A 17 33.82 -18.97 0.41
N GLY A 18 33.90 -20.28 0.67
CA GLY A 18 33.22 -20.94 1.80
C GLY A 18 31.92 -21.67 1.47
N GLU A 19 31.29 -22.21 2.52
CA GLU A 19 29.99 -22.88 2.45
C GLU A 19 28.87 -21.90 2.11
N ALA A 20 27.79 -22.39 1.50
CA ALA A 20 26.62 -21.56 1.23
C ALA A 20 26.05 -21.03 2.56
N PRO A 21 25.73 -19.73 2.66
CA PRO A 21 25.06 -19.20 3.84
C PRO A 21 23.78 -19.99 4.08
N ARG A 22 23.58 -20.45 5.32
CA ARG A 22 22.34 -21.10 5.71
C ARG A 22 21.23 -20.07 5.66
N ASP A 23 20.14 -20.41 4.97
CA ASP A 23 18.94 -19.58 4.97
C ASP A 23 18.20 -19.81 6.28
N ASP A 24 18.59 -19.05 7.31
CA ASP A 24 17.96 -19.09 8.63
C ASP A 24 16.65 -18.30 8.65
N GLN A 25 16.20 -17.74 7.51
CA GLN A 25 14.94 -17.02 7.47
C GLN A 25 13.76 -18.01 7.50
N PRO A 26 12.79 -17.80 8.40
CA PRO A 26 11.60 -18.63 8.42
C PRO A 26 10.85 -18.52 7.09
N HIS A 27 10.43 -19.68 6.56
CA HIS A 27 9.65 -19.76 5.33
C HIS A 27 8.43 -18.82 5.38
N TRP A 28 8.00 -18.30 4.22
CA TRP A 28 6.95 -17.26 4.14
C TRP A 28 5.65 -17.65 4.87
N SER A 29 5.31 -18.94 4.87
CA SER A 29 4.14 -19.49 5.57
C SER A 29 4.25 -19.32 7.09
N SER A 30 5.44 -19.50 7.64
CA SER A 30 5.72 -19.32 9.07
C SER A 30 5.63 -17.84 9.44
N ARG A 31 6.16 -16.94 8.61
CA ARG A 31 6.05 -15.49 8.81
C ARG A 31 4.59 -15.01 8.76
N PHE A 32 3.79 -15.58 7.85
CA PHE A 32 2.37 -15.28 7.73
C PHE A 32 1.57 -15.77 8.94
N LEU A 33 1.77 -17.02 9.37
CA LEU A 33 1.17 -17.57 10.58
C LEU A 33 1.54 -16.76 11.82
N LEU A 34 2.82 -16.36 11.93
CA LEU A 34 3.29 -15.58 13.06
C LEU A 34 2.57 -14.23 13.14
N GLY A 35 2.41 -13.52 12.02
CA GLY A 35 1.63 -12.28 11.98
C GLY A 35 0.15 -12.47 12.36
N MET A 36 -0.46 -13.59 11.96
CA MET A 36 -1.85 -13.92 12.31
C MET A 36 -1.99 -14.20 13.82
N VAL A 37 -1.00 -14.88 14.41
CA VAL A 37 -0.94 -15.12 15.87
C VAL A 37 -0.81 -13.81 16.62
N GLY A 38 -0.01 -12.85 16.17
CA GLY A 38 0.09 -11.52 16.78
C GLY A 38 -1.23 -10.76 16.80
N TRP A 39 -2.01 -10.83 15.72
CA TRP A 39 -3.36 -10.25 15.66
C TRP A 39 -4.32 -10.91 16.68
N ILE A 40 -4.29 -12.24 16.78
CA ILE A 40 -5.12 -12.97 17.75
C ILE A 40 -4.69 -12.60 19.18
N ALA A 41 -3.38 -12.55 19.45
CA ALA A 41 -2.84 -12.13 20.74
C ALA A 41 -3.25 -10.69 21.09
N ALA A 42 -3.27 -9.79 20.10
CA ALA A 42 -3.76 -8.42 20.28
C ALA A 42 -5.22 -8.41 20.74
N LEU A 43 -6.10 -9.23 20.15
CA LEU A 43 -7.51 -9.31 20.54
C LEU A 43 -7.68 -9.83 21.98
N PHE A 44 -6.93 -10.88 22.37
CA PHE A 44 -6.96 -11.37 23.74
C PHE A 44 -6.42 -10.34 24.74
N LEU A 45 -5.31 -9.68 24.40
CA LEU A 45 -4.73 -8.62 25.21
C LEU A 45 -5.71 -7.44 25.34
N LEU A 46 -6.33 -7.02 24.24
CA LEU A 46 -7.31 -5.95 24.22
C LEU A 46 -8.50 -6.29 25.12
N PHE A 47 -9.08 -7.47 24.96
CA PHE A 47 -10.20 -7.94 25.79
C PHE A 47 -9.81 -7.98 27.28
N PHE A 48 -8.65 -8.54 27.59
CA PHE A 48 -8.12 -8.57 28.95
C PHE A 48 -7.97 -7.16 29.52
N LEU A 49 -7.34 -6.23 28.79
CA LEU A 49 -7.15 -4.85 29.23
C LEU A 49 -8.47 -4.14 29.46
N PHE A 50 -9.43 -4.24 28.53
CA PHE A 50 -10.76 -3.63 28.69
C PHE A 50 -11.51 -4.16 29.91
N MET A 51 -11.42 -5.47 30.17
CA MET A 51 -12.08 -6.09 31.33
C MET A 51 -11.39 -5.73 32.65
N SER A 52 -10.06 -5.85 32.71
CA SER A 52 -9.27 -5.58 33.91
C SER A 52 -9.28 -4.11 34.29
N PHE A 53 -9.28 -3.21 33.31
CA PHE A 53 -9.23 -1.76 33.48
C PHE A 53 -10.56 -1.07 33.13
N SER A 54 -11.68 -1.74 33.37
CA SER A 54 -13.04 -1.24 33.07
C SER A 54 -13.40 0.10 33.75
N GLN A 55 -12.62 0.56 34.73
CA GLN A 55 -12.77 1.90 35.29
C GLN A 55 -12.18 2.97 34.35
N LEU A 56 -11.02 2.70 33.73
CA LEU A 56 -10.37 3.61 32.78
C LEU A 56 -11.19 3.77 31.49
N THR A 57 -12.05 2.81 31.16
CA THR A 57 -12.93 2.89 29.98
C THR A 57 -14.14 3.79 30.20
N ARG A 58 -14.42 4.22 31.44
CA ARG A 58 -15.55 5.12 31.75
C ARG A 58 -15.25 6.58 31.46
N ASP A 59 -13.98 6.92 31.32
CA ASP A 59 -13.51 8.27 31.06
C ASP A 59 -12.64 8.29 29.79
N ALA A 60 -12.98 9.17 28.86
CA ALA A 60 -12.33 9.24 27.56
C ALA A 60 -10.85 9.62 27.68
N ASP A 61 -10.50 10.55 28.58
CA ASP A 61 -9.10 10.97 28.77
C ASP A 61 -8.25 9.85 29.39
N SER A 62 -8.83 9.13 30.34
CA SER A 62 -8.23 7.91 30.91
C SER A 62 -7.97 6.83 29.86
N ALA A 63 -8.92 6.61 28.94
CA ALA A 63 -8.75 5.65 27.85
C ALA A 63 -7.67 6.09 26.84
N LEU A 64 -7.64 7.37 26.47
CA LEU A 64 -6.60 7.94 25.62
C LEU A 64 -5.22 7.81 26.26
N LEU A 65 -5.10 8.14 27.55
CA LEU A 65 -3.86 8.02 28.31
C LEU A 65 -3.35 6.58 28.31
N MET A 66 -4.24 5.60 28.53
CA MET A 66 -3.88 4.19 28.46
C MET A 66 -3.37 3.82 27.05
N GLY A 67 -4.05 4.25 25.99
CA GLY A 67 -3.60 4.03 24.61
C GLY A 67 -2.19 4.59 24.34
N VAL A 68 -1.91 5.81 24.81
CA VAL A 68 -0.57 6.43 24.72
C VAL A 68 0.46 5.62 25.50
N VAL A 69 0.15 5.20 26.72
CA VAL A 69 1.06 4.40 27.55
C VAL A 69 1.40 3.08 26.87
N LEU A 70 0.41 2.35 26.36
CA LEU A 70 0.62 1.09 25.64
C LEU A 70 1.49 1.30 24.40
N MET A 71 1.24 2.36 23.62
CA MET A 71 2.02 2.70 22.44
C MET A 71 3.48 3.04 22.78
N VAL A 72 3.71 3.80 23.86
CA VAL A 72 5.07 4.14 24.33
C VAL A 72 5.81 2.88 24.79
N ILE A 73 5.15 1.98 25.52
CA ILE A 73 5.76 0.71 25.93
C ILE A 73 6.09 -0.14 24.70
N ALA A 74 5.19 -0.23 23.72
CA ALA A 74 5.42 -0.96 22.48
C ALA A 74 6.63 -0.39 21.71
N PHE A 75 6.74 0.94 21.65
CA PHE A 75 7.86 1.62 21.03
C PHE A 75 9.19 1.33 21.74
N CYS A 76 9.22 1.44 23.07
CA CYS A 76 10.41 1.15 23.87
C CYS A 76 10.87 -0.31 23.70
N LEU A 77 9.93 -1.27 23.76
CA LEU A 77 10.24 -2.68 23.54
C LEU A 77 10.77 -2.94 22.13
N ASN A 78 10.15 -2.36 21.10
CA ASN A 78 10.61 -2.47 19.72
C ASN A 78 12.05 -1.93 19.51
N ARG A 79 12.47 -0.95 20.31
CA ARG A 79 13.78 -0.32 20.17
C ARG A 79 14.88 -0.99 21.00
N PHE A 80 14.53 -1.49 22.19
CA PHE A 80 15.52 -1.92 23.19
C PHE A 80 15.45 -3.40 23.57
N ALA A 81 14.36 -4.11 23.27
CA ALA A 81 14.26 -5.54 23.59
C ALA A 81 15.15 -6.36 22.65
N THR A 82 15.58 -7.52 23.15
CA THR A 82 16.29 -8.51 22.32
C THR A 82 15.36 -9.02 21.23
N ARG A 83 15.83 -9.05 19.98
CA ARG A 83 15.04 -9.53 18.84
C ARG A 83 14.76 -11.03 19.02
N SER A 84 13.49 -11.37 19.25
CA SER A 84 12.97 -12.73 19.23
C SER A 84 11.55 -12.71 18.68
N ASP A 85 11.11 -13.81 18.07
CA ASP A 85 9.77 -13.92 17.49
C ASP A 85 8.67 -13.60 18.51
N LEU A 86 8.87 -14.00 19.78
CA LEU A 86 7.94 -13.73 20.87
C LEU A 86 7.85 -12.22 21.16
N TRP A 87 8.99 -11.54 21.25
CA TRP A 87 9.01 -10.09 21.52
C TRP A 87 8.39 -9.31 20.37
N ASP A 88 8.67 -9.70 19.12
CA ASP A 88 8.07 -9.06 17.95
C ASP A 88 6.53 -9.21 17.95
N GLN A 89 6.01 -10.40 18.28
CA GLN A 89 4.56 -10.59 18.40
C GLN A 89 3.94 -9.84 19.57
N PHE A 90 4.63 -9.75 20.70
CA PHE A 90 4.15 -8.99 21.85
C PHE A 90 4.11 -7.48 21.57
N VAL A 91 5.14 -6.95 20.89
CA VAL A 91 5.20 -5.56 20.43
C VAL A 91 4.04 -5.25 19.47
N LEU A 92 3.77 -6.14 18.52
CA LEU A 92 2.62 -6.00 17.61
C LEU A 92 1.30 -5.99 18.37
N ALA A 93 1.10 -6.93 19.29
CA ALA A 93 -0.12 -7.02 20.09
C ALA A 93 -0.35 -5.76 20.94
N LEU A 94 0.72 -5.24 21.54
CA LEU A 94 0.66 -4.05 22.38
C LEU A 94 0.40 -2.78 21.57
N ALA A 95 0.99 -2.64 20.38
CA ALA A 95 0.73 -1.53 19.47
C ALA A 95 -0.73 -1.52 19.00
N LEU A 96 -1.25 -2.68 18.53
CA LEU A 96 -2.64 -2.80 18.09
C LEU A 96 -3.64 -2.58 19.23
N ALA A 97 -3.34 -3.05 20.44
CA ALA A 97 -4.16 -2.75 21.61
C ALA A 97 -4.12 -1.26 21.95
N GLY A 98 -2.94 -0.63 21.87
CA GLY A 98 -2.77 0.82 22.03
C GLY A 98 -3.61 1.61 21.05
N ASP A 99 -3.60 1.27 19.76
CA ASP A 99 -4.44 1.89 18.73
C ASP A 99 -5.93 1.76 19.04
N ALA A 100 -6.37 0.57 19.47
CA ALA A 100 -7.78 0.35 19.83
C ALA A 100 -8.21 1.19 21.04
N TRP A 101 -7.35 1.35 22.05
CA TRP A 101 -7.61 2.23 23.20
C TRP A 101 -7.62 3.71 22.81
N LEU A 102 -6.68 4.14 21.97
CA LEU A 102 -6.68 5.50 21.41
C LEU A 102 -7.99 5.77 20.66
N LEU A 103 -8.36 4.87 19.74
CA LEU A 103 -9.58 5.01 18.96
C LEU A 103 -10.83 5.02 19.86
N TYR A 104 -10.89 4.14 20.86
CA TYR A 104 -11.98 4.08 21.83
C TYR A 104 -12.15 5.39 22.60
N GLY A 105 -11.06 5.94 23.15
CA GLY A 105 -11.11 7.22 23.87
C GLY A 105 -11.46 8.43 22.98
N LEU A 106 -11.30 8.29 21.66
CA LEU A 106 -11.72 9.29 20.67
C LEU A 106 -13.18 9.14 20.26
N LEU A 107 -13.83 7.97 20.39
CA LEU A 107 -15.14 7.65 19.77
C LEU A 107 -16.20 8.73 20.02
N ASP A 108 -16.41 9.13 21.27
CA ASP A 108 -17.44 10.12 21.64
C ASP A 108 -17.08 11.56 21.22
N ARG A 109 -15.82 11.78 20.81
CA ARG A 109 -15.26 13.07 20.37
C ARG A 109 -15.02 13.11 18.86
N LEU A 110 -15.30 12.03 18.13
CA LEU A 110 -15.10 11.96 16.68
C LEU A 110 -16.18 12.79 15.97
N ASP A 111 -15.80 13.99 15.55
CA ASP A 111 -16.54 14.68 14.48
C ASP A 111 -16.08 14.14 13.12
N LEU A 112 -16.91 13.28 12.52
CA LEU A 112 -16.63 12.63 11.24
C LEU A 112 -16.39 13.63 10.11
N HIS A 113 -16.95 14.85 10.17
CA HIS A 113 -16.76 15.88 9.15
C HIS A 113 -15.54 16.78 9.41
N SER A 114 -14.82 16.57 10.51
CA SER A 114 -13.67 17.39 10.86
C SER A 114 -12.40 16.95 10.12
N ALA A 115 -12.07 17.63 9.02
CA ALA A 115 -10.82 17.42 8.29
C ALA A 115 -9.55 17.47 9.18
N PRO A 116 -9.41 18.40 10.15
CA PRO A 116 -8.22 18.47 11.00
C PRO A 116 -7.99 17.22 11.84
N LEU A 117 -9.06 16.57 12.32
CA LEU A 117 -8.99 15.33 13.10
C LEU A 117 -8.39 14.22 12.25
N TRP A 118 -8.93 14.01 11.05
CA TRP A 118 -8.44 12.98 10.13
C TRP A 118 -7.00 13.23 9.70
N PHE A 119 -6.61 14.50 9.44
CA PHE A 119 -5.20 14.85 9.20
C PHE A 119 -4.31 14.55 10.40
N GLY A 120 -4.76 14.87 11.62
CA GLY A 120 -4.04 14.56 12.85
C GLY A 120 -3.82 13.06 13.03
N LEU A 121 -4.85 12.24 12.81
CA LEU A 121 -4.76 10.78 12.86
C LEU A 121 -3.86 10.23 11.74
N ALA A 122 -3.95 10.77 10.52
CA ALA A 122 -3.08 10.36 9.42
C ALA A 122 -1.61 10.66 9.73
N LEU A 123 -1.31 11.82 10.30
CA LEU A 123 0.04 12.20 10.72
C LEU A 123 0.54 11.34 11.87
N LEU A 124 -0.31 11.05 12.86
CA LEU A 124 0.01 10.15 13.97
C LEU A 124 0.35 8.75 13.44
N SER A 125 -0.49 8.20 12.56
CA SER A 125 -0.25 6.90 11.94
C SER A 125 1.05 6.90 11.13
N LEU A 126 1.30 7.94 10.35
CA LEU A 126 2.57 8.07 9.61
C LEU A 126 3.78 8.16 10.55
N ALA A 127 3.66 8.87 11.66
CA ALA A 127 4.72 8.96 12.67
C ALA A 127 5.00 7.60 13.31
N ILE A 128 3.97 6.83 13.66
CA ILE A 128 4.13 5.45 14.17
C ILE A 128 4.82 4.58 13.11
N ALA A 129 4.40 4.66 11.85
CA ALA A 129 5.03 3.92 10.75
C ALA A 129 6.51 4.30 10.54
N ALA A 130 6.89 5.55 10.79
CA ALA A 130 8.27 6.00 10.65
C ALA A 130 9.16 5.63 11.86
N LEU A 131 8.59 5.65 13.07
CA LEU A 131 9.32 5.46 14.32
C LEU A 131 9.57 3.98 14.65
N PHE A 132 8.61 3.11 14.37
CA PHE A 132 8.75 1.69 14.70
C PHE A 132 9.74 1.00 13.76
N GLU A 133 10.54 0.04 14.25
CA GLU A 133 11.38 -0.86 13.46
C GLU A 133 10.65 -2.12 12.95
N HIS A 134 9.62 -2.57 13.68
CA HIS A 134 8.81 -3.73 13.32
C HIS A 134 8.08 -3.57 11.97
N TRP A 135 8.31 -4.51 11.05
CA TRP A 135 7.80 -4.45 9.66
C TRP A 135 6.26 -4.41 9.55
N LEU A 136 5.51 -5.25 10.29
CA LEU A 136 4.04 -5.25 10.27
C LEU A 136 3.45 -3.93 10.75
N ILE A 137 3.98 -3.36 11.84
CA ILE A 137 3.51 -2.07 12.37
C ILE A 137 3.70 -0.99 11.30
N ARG A 138 4.88 -0.92 10.66
CA ARG A 138 5.11 0.01 9.54
C ARG A 138 4.11 -0.17 8.39
N LEU A 139 3.86 -1.42 8.00
CA LEU A 139 2.94 -1.75 6.92
C LEU A 139 1.50 -1.33 7.26
N PHE A 140 0.98 -1.69 8.43
CA PHE A 140 -0.39 -1.37 8.82
C PHE A 140 -0.60 0.12 9.05
N HIS A 141 0.35 0.82 9.65
CA HIS A 141 0.22 2.25 9.89
C HIS A 141 0.43 3.11 8.65
N SER A 142 1.23 2.67 7.67
CA SER A 142 1.28 3.34 6.37
C SER A 142 0.01 3.11 5.56
N PHE A 143 -0.56 1.91 5.63
CA PHE A 143 -1.88 1.60 5.09
C PHE A 143 -2.98 2.48 5.72
N ALA A 144 -3.02 2.55 7.06
CA ALA A 144 -3.98 3.36 7.79
C ALA A 144 -3.80 4.86 7.51
N ALA A 145 -2.56 5.36 7.46
CA ALA A 145 -2.28 6.75 7.14
C ALA A 145 -2.86 7.17 5.77
N ALA A 146 -2.78 6.31 4.75
CA ALA A 146 -3.36 6.57 3.44
C ALA A 146 -4.90 6.62 3.48
N ILE A 147 -5.54 5.75 4.24
CA ILE A 147 -7.00 5.78 4.43
C ILE A 147 -7.43 7.04 5.18
N LEU A 148 -6.77 7.35 6.30
CA LEU A 148 -7.06 8.53 7.12
C LEU A 148 -6.85 9.83 6.32
N LEU A 149 -5.79 9.91 5.50
CA LEU A 149 -5.58 11.01 4.56
C LEU A 149 -6.73 11.13 3.55
N THR A 150 -7.24 10.00 3.06
CA THR A 150 -8.38 9.98 2.13
C THR A 150 -9.64 10.56 2.79
N LEU A 151 -9.92 10.18 4.04
CA LEU A 151 -11.05 10.72 4.82
C LEU A 151 -10.89 12.23 5.07
N ALA A 152 -9.68 12.68 5.39
CA ALA A 152 -9.38 14.10 5.57
C ALA A 152 -9.63 14.91 4.30
N LEU A 153 -9.21 14.38 3.14
CA LEU A 153 -9.45 15.01 1.84
C LEU A 153 -10.93 14.99 1.45
N ALA A 154 -11.67 13.93 1.79
CA ALA A 154 -13.10 13.84 1.55
C ALA A 154 -13.88 14.94 2.30
N CYS A 155 -13.53 15.21 3.56
CA CYS A 155 -14.12 16.31 4.33
C CYS A 155 -13.90 17.69 3.68
N LEU A 156 -12.85 17.84 2.86
CA LEU A 156 -12.57 19.07 2.10
C LEU A 156 -13.15 19.07 0.68
N GLY A 157 -13.79 17.99 0.24
CA GLY A 157 -14.24 17.79 -1.14
C GLY A 157 -13.08 17.54 -2.13
N LEU A 158 -11.90 17.15 -1.64
CA LEU A 158 -10.68 16.91 -2.41
C LEU A 158 -10.36 15.41 -2.53
N GLN A 159 -11.33 14.52 -2.29
CA GLN A 159 -11.13 13.07 -2.28
C GLN A 159 -10.44 12.56 -3.55
N LEU A 160 -10.74 13.14 -4.72
CA LEU A 160 -10.12 12.75 -6.00
C LEU A 160 -8.59 12.91 -6.05
N LEU A 161 -7.97 13.64 -5.12
CA LEU A 161 -6.51 13.73 -5.00
C LEU A 161 -5.89 12.58 -4.19
N ALA A 162 -6.67 11.82 -3.43
CA ALA A 162 -6.12 10.81 -2.53
C ALA A 162 -5.37 9.71 -3.28
N LEU A 163 -5.97 9.13 -4.33
CA LEU A 163 -5.31 8.10 -5.14
C LEU A 163 -3.97 8.57 -5.77
N PRO A 164 -3.89 9.71 -6.49
CA PRO A 164 -2.62 10.18 -7.03
C PRO A 164 -1.61 10.59 -5.95
N LEU A 165 -2.04 11.12 -4.80
CA LEU A 165 -1.14 11.42 -3.68
C LEU A 165 -0.52 10.15 -3.09
N VAL A 166 -1.32 9.10 -2.87
CA VAL A 166 -0.81 7.82 -2.37
C VAL A 166 0.09 7.15 -3.41
N MET A 167 -0.26 7.18 -4.70
CA MET A 167 0.62 6.72 -5.78
C MET A 167 1.96 7.46 -5.78
N THR A 168 1.95 8.77 -5.57
CA THR A 168 3.16 9.58 -5.45
C THR A 168 3.97 9.15 -4.24
N ALA A 169 3.33 8.93 -3.09
CA ALA A 169 4.00 8.45 -1.88
C ALA A 169 4.64 7.05 -2.08
N VAL A 170 3.95 6.13 -2.75
CA VAL A 170 4.48 4.80 -3.13
C VAL A 170 5.73 4.97 -4.00
N ALA A 171 5.65 5.77 -5.07
CA ALA A 171 6.78 5.99 -5.98
C ALA A 171 7.97 6.65 -5.28
N LEU A 172 7.72 7.64 -4.42
CA LEU A 172 8.77 8.32 -3.65
C LEU A 172 9.42 7.40 -2.63
N CYS A 173 8.64 6.63 -1.86
CA CYS A 173 9.20 5.67 -0.90
C CYS A 173 10.08 4.66 -1.62
N TRP A 174 9.60 4.11 -2.74
CA TRP A 174 10.38 3.17 -3.54
C TRP A 174 11.68 3.79 -4.09
N LEU A 175 11.61 4.99 -4.68
CA LEU A 175 12.80 5.70 -5.18
C LEU A 175 13.81 6.03 -4.07
N GLN A 176 13.33 6.26 -2.84
CA GLN A 176 14.20 6.48 -1.68
C GLN A 176 14.79 5.18 -1.16
N ALA A 177 14.08 4.05 -1.25
CA ALA A 177 14.61 2.72 -0.94
C ALA A 177 15.83 2.35 -1.80
N GLU A 178 15.83 2.78 -3.07
CA GLU A 178 16.96 2.61 -4.00
C GLU A 178 18.15 3.54 -3.68
N ARG A 179 17.88 4.74 -3.16
CA ARG A 179 18.92 5.73 -2.85
C ARG A 179 19.59 5.52 -1.50
N ASP A 180 18.85 5.00 -0.52
CA ASP A 180 19.32 4.82 0.85
C ASP A 180 19.18 3.35 1.29
N PRO A 181 20.21 2.53 1.01
CA PRO A 181 20.21 1.11 1.38
C PRO A 181 20.11 0.87 2.89
N VAL A 182 20.57 1.82 3.72
CA VAL A 182 20.55 1.69 5.19
C VAL A 182 19.11 1.69 5.70
N ARG A 183 18.24 2.49 5.08
CA ARG A 183 16.82 2.59 5.42
C ARG A 183 15.92 1.79 4.48
N HIS A 184 16.46 0.85 3.72
CA HIS A 184 15.70 0.07 2.73
C HIS A 184 14.47 -0.61 3.34
N GLN A 185 14.62 -1.31 4.47
CA GLN A 185 13.50 -2.00 5.14
C GLN A 185 12.38 -1.05 5.60
N LEU A 186 12.71 0.18 5.96
CA LEU A 186 11.71 1.20 6.28
C LEU A 186 10.91 1.55 5.03
N TYR A 187 11.59 1.91 3.95
CA TYR A 187 10.91 2.31 2.72
C TYR A 187 10.15 1.17 2.05
N GLU A 188 10.67 -0.06 2.12
CA GLU A 188 10.00 -1.25 1.59
C GLU A 188 8.66 -1.50 2.28
N SER A 189 8.64 -1.52 3.62
CA SER A 189 7.41 -1.75 4.39
C SER A 189 6.38 -0.62 4.22
N LEU A 190 6.82 0.63 4.14
CA LEU A 190 5.96 1.77 3.79
C LEU A 190 5.39 1.62 2.37
N THR A 191 6.22 1.26 1.39
CA THR A 191 5.80 1.08 -0.01
C THR A 191 4.73 0.00 -0.12
N LEU A 192 4.91 -1.13 0.56
CA LEU A 192 3.95 -2.22 0.59
C LEU A 192 2.63 -1.82 1.26
N GLY A 193 2.67 -1.14 2.41
CA GLY A 193 1.46 -0.70 3.11
C GLY A 193 0.68 0.38 2.34
N LEU A 194 1.39 1.36 1.78
CA LEU A 194 0.80 2.36 0.89
C LEU A 194 0.21 1.72 -0.37
N ALA A 195 0.92 0.79 -1.02
CA ALA A 195 0.40 0.10 -2.19
C ALA A 195 -0.82 -0.76 -1.83
N LEU A 196 -0.85 -1.36 -0.64
CA LEU A 196 -1.99 -2.14 -0.16
C LEU A 196 -3.23 -1.24 0.02
N SER A 197 -3.02 0.00 0.47
CA SER A 197 -4.12 0.96 0.64
C SER A 197 -4.80 1.32 -0.69
N LEU A 198 -4.07 1.25 -1.82
CA LEU A 198 -4.63 1.53 -3.14
C LEU A 198 -5.80 0.59 -3.50
N LEU A 199 -5.82 -0.65 -2.97
CA LEU A 199 -6.95 -1.58 -3.15
C LEU A 199 -8.23 -1.05 -2.51
N VAL A 200 -8.10 -0.50 -1.30
CA VAL A 200 -9.23 0.06 -0.54
C VAL A 200 -9.67 1.38 -1.13
N LEU A 201 -8.71 2.25 -1.48
CA LEU A 201 -9.00 3.53 -2.11
C LEU A 201 -9.78 3.35 -3.40
N GLY A 202 -9.52 2.30 -4.18
CA GLY A 202 -10.30 2.00 -5.38
C GLY A 202 -11.78 1.79 -5.14
N ARG A 203 -12.15 1.15 -4.02
CA ARG A 203 -13.55 0.98 -3.61
C ARG A 203 -14.14 2.29 -3.07
N LEU A 204 -13.39 3.03 -2.27
CA LEU A 204 -13.88 4.25 -1.63
C LEU A 204 -14.20 5.36 -2.66
N HIS A 205 -13.47 5.43 -3.78
CA HIS A 205 -13.61 6.50 -4.77
C HIS A 205 -14.77 6.35 -5.78
N HIS A 206 -15.67 5.39 -5.63
CA HIS A 206 -16.68 5.09 -6.66
C HIS A 206 -17.76 6.20 -6.77
N PRO A 207 -17.57 7.20 -7.65
CA PRO A 207 -18.13 7.11 -8.99
C PRO A 207 -17.00 7.25 -10.01
N LEU A 208 -16.71 6.18 -10.76
CA LEU A 208 -15.74 6.24 -11.85
C LEU A 208 -16.28 7.12 -13.01
N TRP A 209 -17.60 7.30 -13.09
CA TRP A 209 -18.34 8.21 -13.98
C TRP A 209 -19.57 8.82 -13.29
N ASP A 210 -20.16 9.85 -13.91
CA ASP A 210 -21.38 10.53 -13.43
C ASP A 210 -22.51 9.53 -13.11
N GLY A 211 -23.05 9.60 -11.89
CA GLY A 211 -24.24 8.83 -11.46
C GLY A 211 -24.01 7.73 -10.42
N GLY A 212 -22.76 7.43 -10.03
CA GLY A 212 -22.46 6.57 -8.88
C GLY A 212 -22.45 7.35 -7.56
N ALA A 213 -22.78 6.69 -6.45
CA ALA A 213 -22.65 7.27 -5.10
C ALA A 213 -21.38 6.73 -4.43
N SER A 214 -20.45 7.61 -4.04
CA SER A 214 -19.27 7.22 -3.27
C SER A 214 -19.60 7.18 -1.78
N MET A 215 -19.01 6.23 -1.06
CA MET A 215 -19.03 6.23 0.40
C MET A 215 -18.41 7.51 0.99
N LEU A 216 -17.54 8.20 0.25
CA LEU A 216 -16.91 9.45 0.65
C LEU A 216 -17.81 10.67 0.42
N ASP A 217 -18.86 10.57 -0.40
CA ASP A 217 -19.79 11.69 -0.63
C ASP A 217 -20.60 12.03 0.62
N GLU A 218 -20.75 11.08 1.55
CA GLU A 218 -21.33 11.33 2.88
C GLU A 218 -20.48 12.33 3.68
N LEU A 219 -19.16 12.32 3.51
CA LEU A 219 -18.24 13.24 4.19
C LEU A 219 -18.16 14.60 3.48
N GLY A 220 -18.29 14.62 2.16
CA GLY A 220 -18.30 15.83 1.36
C GLY A 220 -18.30 15.57 -0.15
N HIS A 221 -19.16 16.26 -0.88
CA HIS A 221 -19.17 16.20 -2.34
C HIS A 221 -17.86 16.69 -2.94
N SER A 222 -17.42 16.03 -4.01
CA SER A 222 -16.17 16.42 -4.66
C SER A 222 -16.30 17.79 -5.31
N ARG A 223 -15.31 18.65 -5.05
CA ARG A 223 -15.14 19.97 -5.68
C ARG A 223 -14.31 19.91 -6.97
N LEU A 224 -13.72 18.73 -7.25
CA LEU A 224 -12.84 18.52 -8.38
C LEU A 224 -13.55 17.73 -9.48
N PRO A 225 -13.23 17.98 -10.76
CA PRO A 225 -13.84 17.24 -11.84
C PRO A 225 -13.35 15.78 -11.87
N LEU A 226 -14.25 14.84 -12.13
CA LEU A 226 -13.96 13.39 -12.12
C LEU A 226 -12.80 12.99 -13.04
N TRP A 227 -12.65 13.65 -14.19
CA TRP A 227 -11.59 13.37 -15.16
C TRP A 227 -10.18 13.72 -14.66
N LEU A 228 -10.04 14.52 -13.60
CA LEU A 228 -8.74 14.93 -13.08
C LEU A 228 -7.98 13.78 -12.43
N ASN A 229 -8.68 12.88 -11.73
CA ASN A 229 -8.05 11.73 -11.05
C ASN A 229 -7.31 10.78 -12.02
N PRO A 230 -7.94 10.22 -13.07
CA PRO A 230 -7.25 9.32 -14.00
C PRO A 230 -6.13 10.01 -14.77
N LEU A 231 -6.28 11.30 -15.12
CA LEU A 231 -5.20 12.07 -15.75
C LEU A 231 -3.98 12.24 -14.84
N LEU A 232 -4.18 12.57 -13.57
CA LEU A 232 -3.08 12.66 -12.61
C LEU A 232 -2.39 11.31 -12.40
N CYS A 233 -3.17 10.23 -12.28
CA CYS A 233 -2.61 8.88 -12.13
C CYS A 233 -1.77 8.48 -13.36
N ALA A 234 -2.26 8.77 -14.57
CA ALA A 234 -1.53 8.52 -15.81
C ALA A 234 -0.28 9.39 -15.94
N ALA A 235 -0.36 10.68 -15.57
CA ALA A 235 0.79 11.59 -15.56
C ALA A 235 1.89 11.13 -14.58
N LEU A 236 1.50 10.63 -13.40
CA LEU A 236 2.43 10.05 -12.43
C LEU A 236 3.10 8.79 -12.96
N LEU A 237 2.34 7.88 -13.58
CA LEU A 237 2.88 6.69 -14.24
C LEU A 237 3.89 7.07 -15.33
N LEU A 238 3.55 8.03 -16.19
CA LEU A 238 4.44 8.54 -17.23
C LEU A 238 5.71 9.15 -16.62
N GLY A 239 5.56 9.99 -15.60
CA GLY A 239 6.68 10.61 -14.89
C GLY A 239 7.62 9.58 -14.27
N LEU A 240 7.07 8.52 -13.68
CA LEU A 240 7.85 7.39 -13.16
C LEU A 240 8.59 6.66 -14.28
N MET A 241 7.92 6.35 -15.38
CA MET A 241 8.54 5.69 -16.53
C MET A 241 9.71 6.50 -17.11
N VAL A 242 9.55 7.82 -17.25
CA VAL A 242 10.63 8.72 -17.67
C VAL A 242 11.78 8.70 -16.68
N ARG A 243 11.50 8.75 -15.37
CA ARG A 243 12.52 8.72 -14.31
C ARG A 243 13.31 7.40 -14.31
N LEU A 244 12.66 6.28 -14.56
CA LEU A 244 13.27 4.95 -14.67
C LEU A 244 13.90 4.69 -16.05
N LYS A 245 13.88 5.67 -16.96
CA LYS A 245 14.39 5.55 -18.34
C LYS A 245 13.79 4.34 -19.09
N LEU A 246 12.53 4.02 -18.79
CA LEU A 246 11.84 2.93 -19.47
C LEU A 246 11.48 3.35 -20.90
N PRO A 247 11.49 2.41 -21.86
CA PRO A 247 11.18 2.71 -23.25
C PRO A 247 9.72 3.14 -23.40
N LEU A 248 9.50 4.45 -23.55
CA LEU A 248 8.18 5.08 -23.56
C LEU A 248 7.27 4.54 -24.67
N LEU A 249 7.82 4.16 -25.82
CA LEU A 249 7.03 3.60 -26.93
C LEU A 249 6.18 2.39 -26.49
N TYR A 250 6.68 1.58 -25.57
CA TYR A 250 6.01 0.36 -25.14
C TYR A 250 5.11 0.54 -23.91
N GLY A 251 5.36 1.56 -23.09
CA GLY A 251 4.50 1.85 -21.93
C GLY A 251 3.51 3.00 -22.14
N LEU A 252 3.63 3.78 -23.22
CA LEU A 252 2.60 4.74 -23.64
C LEU A 252 1.21 4.09 -23.76
N PRO A 253 1.08 2.87 -24.34
CA PRO A 253 -0.11 2.03 -24.17
C PRO A 253 -0.71 1.97 -22.77
N LEU A 254 0.11 1.69 -21.78
CA LEU A 254 -0.30 1.51 -20.39
C LEU A 254 -0.71 2.85 -19.77
N VAL A 255 0.00 3.93 -20.10
CA VAL A 255 -0.34 5.31 -19.71
C VAL A 255 -1.69 5.74 -20.29
N LEU A 256 -1.93 5.48 -21.58
CA LEU A 256 -3.20 5.80 -22.23
C LEU A 256 -4.37 5.04 -21.60
N ILE A 257 -4.22 3.74 -21.35
CA ILE A 257 -5.24 2.93 -20.68
C ILE A 257 -5.51 3.46 -19.27
N SER A 258 -4.47 3.86 -18.55
CA SER A 258 -4.57 4.44 -17.20
C SER A 258 -5.30 5.79 -17.18
N ALA A 259 -5.21 6.57 -18.26
CA ALA A 259 -5.94 7.84 -18.41
C ALA A 259 -7.42 7.64 -18.78
N LEU A 260 -7.73 6.54 -19.48
CA LEU A 260 -9.08 6.22 -19.94
C LEU A 260 -9.92 5.44 -18.93
N ILE A 261 -9.26 4.55 -18.17
CA ILE A 261 -9.91 3.67 -17.20
C ILE A 261 -9.46 4.10 -15.79
N PRO A 262 -10.32 4.79 -15.01
CA PRO A 262 -9.93 5.24 -13.69
C PRO A 262 -9.57 4.07 -12.77
N GLY A 263 -8.58 4.28 -11.92
CA GLY A 263 -8.01 3.24 -11.06
C GLY A 263 -6.93 2.36 -11.71
N MET A 264 -6.94 2.16 -13.04
CA MET A 264 -5.92 1.34 -13.72
C MET A 264 -4.51 1.91 -13.57
N GLY A 265 -4.36 3.24 -13.45
CA GLY A 265 -3.07 3.90 -13.22
C GLY A 265 -2.37 3.44 -11.94
N ALA A 266 -3.12 3.16 -10.87
CA ALA A 266 -2.56 2.67 -9.61
C ALA A 266 -1.98 1.26 -9.78
N GLY A 267 -2.75 0.34 -10.37
CA GLY A 267 -2.28 -1.02 -10.66
C GLY A 267 -1.09 -1.05 -11.62
N ALA A 268 -1.12 -0.23 -12.66
CA ALA A 268 -0.03 -0.08 -13.62
C ALA A 268 1.26 0.46 -12.99
N LEU A 269 1.17 1.47 -12.13
CA LEU A 269 2.33 2.04 -11.42
C LEU A 269 2.97 1.00 -10.50
N VAL A 270 2.16 0.31 -9.69
CA VAL A 270 2.67 -0.74 -8.80
C VAL A 270 3.25 -1.91 -9.61
N LEU A 271 2.67 -2.24 -10.77
CA LEU A 271 3.22 -3.27 -11.66
C LEU A 271 4.61 -2.89 -12.18
N VAL A 272 4.77 -1.65 -12.66
CA VAL A 272 6.06 -1.15 -13.17
C VAL A 272 7.11 -1.17 -12.07
N LEU A 273 6.77 -0.68 -10.86
CA LEU A 273 7.67 -0.73 -9.71
C LEU A 273 8.02 -2.16 -9.31
N GLY A 274 7.02 -3.04 -9.21
CA GLY A 274 7.24 -4.44 -8.82
C GLY A 274 8.10 -5.19 -9.81
N PHE A 275 7.87 -5.00 -11.11
CA PHE A 275 8.70 -5.60 -12.17
C PHE A 275 10.13 -5.05 -12.14
N TYR A 276 10.29 -3.73 -12.03
CA TYR A 276 11.62 -3.10 -12.00
C TYR A 276 12.43 -3.52 -10.76
N ALA A 277 11.77 -3.63 -9.61
CA ALA A 277 12.38 -4.05 -8.35
C ALA A 277 12.61 -5.57 -8.25
N GLY A 278 12.01 -6.38 -9.13
CA GLY A 278 11.95 -7.84 -8.96
C GLY A 278 11.17 -8.28 -7.71
N SER A 279 10.28 -7.42 -7.19
CA SER A 279 9.54 -7.69 -5.95
C SER A 279 8.26 -8.47 -6.23
N VAL A 280 8.24 -9.74 -5.83
CA VAL A 280 7.05 -10.59 -5.94
C VAL A 280 5.88 -9.98 -5.17
N GLY A 281 6.12 -9.37 -4.01
CA GLY A 281 5.06 -8.74 -3.20
C GLY A 281 4.37 -7.56 -3.91
N LEU A 282 5.15 -6.69 -4.58
CA LEU A 282 4.56 -5.62 -5.39
C LEU A 282 3.89 -6.16 -6.65
N MET A 283 4.45 -7.18 -7.30
CA MET A 283 3.85 -7.80 -8.49
C MET A 283 2.52 -8.50 -8.18
N THR A 284 2.42 -9.22 -7.06
CA THR A 284 1.16 -9.85 -6.64
C THR A 284 0.12 -8.79 -6.31
N LEU A 285 0.51 -7.73 -5.60
CA LEU A 285 -0.37 -6.63 -5.27
C LEU A 285 -0.82 -5.85 -6.51
N ALA A 286 0.06 -5.65 -7.50
CA ALA A 286 -0.29 -5.10 -8.80
C ALA A 286 -1.32 -5.97 -9.53
N GLY A 287 -1.15 -7.29 -9.50
CA GLY A 287 -2.15 -8.23 -10.04
C GLY A 287 -3.51 -8.07 -9.36
N LEU A 288 -3.52 -8.02 -8.03
CA LEU A 288 -4.74 -7.77 -7.24
C LEU A 288 -5.38 -6.41 -7.56
N LEU A 289 -4.57 -5.36 -7.71
CA LEU A 289 -5.04 -4.02 -8.07
C LEU A 289 -5.68 -4.03 -9.46
N LEU A 290 -5.02 -4.61 -10.47
CA LEU A 290 -5.54 -4.67 -11.83
C LEU A 290 -6.84 -5.49 -11.92
N VAL A 291 -6.92 -6.63 -11.22
CA VAL A 291 -8.14 -7.43 -11.14
C VAL A 291 -9.24 -6.69 -10.38
N GLY A 292 -8.91 -6.06 -9.24
CA GLY A 292 -9.85 -5.32 -8.40
C GLY A 292 -10.44 -4.12 -9.13
N PHE A 293 -9.59 -3.26 -9.71
CA PHE A 293 -10.03 -2.11 -10.50
C PHE A 293 -10.73 -2.52 -11.78
N GLY A 294 -10.27 -3.58 -12.46
CA GLY A 294 -10.95 -4.14 -13.61
C GLY A 294 -12.37 -4.63 -13.28
N SER A 295 -12.53 -5.27 -12.12
CA SER A 295 -13.84 -5.70 -11.61
C SER A 295 -14.75 -4.52 -11.29
N LEU A 296 -14.25 -3.53 -10.54
CA LEU A 296 -15.00 -2.30 -10.21
C LEU A 296 -15.46 -1.57 -11.47
N TYR A 297 -14.56 -1.41 -12.44
CA TYR A 297 -14.89 -0.83 -13.75
C TYR A 297 -15.98 -1.63 -14.49
N TYR A 298 -15.89 -2.96 -14.47
CA TYR A 298 -16.88 -3.81 -15.14
C TYR A 298 -18.27 -3.69 -14.51
N TYR A 299 -18.36 -3.58 -13.19
CA TYR A 299 -19.64 -3.48 -12.47
C TYR A 299 -20.19 -2.06 -12.31
N ASP A 300 -19.44 -1.02 -12.65
CA ASP A 300 -19.89 0.37 -12.54
C ASP A 300 -21.07 0.69 -13.49
N LEU A 301 -22.22 1.08 -12.97
CA LEU A 301 -23.42 1.32 -13.78
C LEU A 301 -23.37 2.62 -14.62
N GLY A 302 -22.37 3.49 -14.41
CA GLY A 302 -22.25 4.78 -15.09
C GLY A 302 -22.00 4.70 -16.60
N LEU A 303 -21.50 3.57 -17.11
CA LEU A 303 -21.24 3.35 -18.54
C LEU A 303 -22.08 2.21 -19.12
N THR A 304 -22.53 2.41 -20.37
CA THR A 304 -23.21 1.35 -21.12
C THR A 304 -22.29 0.14 -21.31
N LEU A 305 -22.88 -1.06 -21.34
CA LEU A 305 -22.15 -2.31 -21.57
C LEU A 305 -21.35 -2.28 -22.88
N MET A 306 -21.91 -1.61 -23.91
CA MET A 306 -21.27 -1.42 -25.21
C MET A 306 -19.99 -0.59 -25.09
N THR A 307 -20.06 0.58 -24.44
CA THR A 307 -18.88 1.45 -24.22
C THR A 307 -17.78 0.71 -23.46
N LYS A 308 -18.13 -0.04 -22.41
CA LYS A 308 -17.17 -0.85 -21.65
C LYS A 308 -16.50 -1.90 -22.53
N SER A 309 -17.27 -2.59 -23.35
CA SER A 309 -16.77 -3.64 -24.26
C SER A 309 -15.80 -3.07 -25.29
N TRP A 310 -16.10 -1.90 -25.88
CA TRP A 310 -15.20 -1.22 -26.81
C TRP A 310 -13.90 -0.78 -26.16
N LEU A 311 -13.95 -0.24 -24.93
CA LEU A 311 -12.75 0.17 -24.20
C LEU A 311 -11.88 -1.04 -23.81
N LEU A 312 -12.47 -2.15 -23.37
CA LEU A 312 -11.75 -3.39 -23.07
C LEU A 312 -11.16 -4.04 -24.33
N LEU A 313 -11.90 -4.08 -25.43
CA LEU A 313 -11.40 -4.58 -26.71
C LEU A 313 -10.25 -3.70 -27.22
N GLY A 314 -10.43 -2.38 -27.19
CA GLY A 314 -9.42 -1.41 -27.63
C GLY A 314 -8.14 -1.49 -26.81
N SER A 315 -8.25 -1.52 -25.48
CA SER A 315 -7.11 -1.68 -24.58
C SER A 315 -6.40 -3.03 -24.77
N GLY A 316 -7.14 -4.13 -24.89
CA GLY A 316 -6.58 -5.45 -25.17
C GLY A 316 -5.85 -5.52 -26.51
N ALA A 317 -6.48 -5.02 -27.58
CA ALA A 317 -5.88 -4.95 -28.91
C ALA A 317 -4.60 -4.09 -28.91
N LEU A 318 -4.62 -2.97 -28.20
CA LEU A 318 -3.50 -2.04 -28.10
C LEU A 318 -2.32 -2.68 -27.34
N LEU A 319 -2.57 -3.37 -26.22
CA LEU A 319 -1.52 -4.10 -25.48
C LEU A 319 -0.96 -5.29 -26.27
N LEU A 320 -1.81 -6.06 -26.96
CA LEU A 320 -1.38 -7.16 -27.82
C LEU A 320 -0.56 -6.66 -29.02
N GLY A 321 -0.96 -5.54 -29.63
CA GLY A 321 -0.21 -4.87 -30.69
C GLY A 321 1.17 -4.43 -30.22
N ALA A 322 1.25 -3.78 -29.04
CA ALA A 322 2.52 -3.40 -28.42
C ALA A 322 3.42 -4.63 -28.13
N ARG A 323 2.85 -5.72 -27.61
CA ARG A 323 3.56 -6.99 -27.39
C ARG A 323 4.09 -7.59 -28.69
N GLN A 324 3.29 -7.60 -29.76
CA GLN A 324 3.72 -8.16 -31.04
C GLN A 324 4.83 -7.31 -31.68
N LEU A 325 4.74 -5.99 -31.55
CA LEU A 325 5.80 -5.07 -31.96
C LEU A 325 7.10 -5.34 -31.22
N LEU A 326 7.04 -5.51 -29.89
CA LEU A 326 8.19 -5.89 -29.06
C LEU A 326 8.85 -7.19 -29.53
N LYS A 327 8.06 -8.23 -29.78
CA LYS A 327 8.58 -9.50 -30.30
C LYS A 327 9.26 -9.32 -31.65
N ARG A 328 8.66 -8.58 -32.58
CA ARG A 328 9.24 -8.34 -33.91
C ARG A 328 10.53 -7.52 -33.87
N LEU A 329 10.64 -6.56 -32.95
CA LEU A 329 11.84 -5.73 -32.81
C LEU A 329 12.96 -6.47 -32.07
N SER A 330 12.63 -7.26 -31.04
CA SER A 330 13.58 -8.14 -30.35
C SER A 330 14.14 -9.24 -31.25
N LEU A 331 13.37 -9.71 -32.24
CA LEU A 331 13.85 -10.64 -33.27
C LEU A 331 14.76 -9.97 -34.32
N ARG A 332 14.79 -8.63 -34.38
CA ARG A 332 15.59 -7.85 -35.35
C ARG A 332 16.89 -7.28 -34.76
N SER A 333 17.11 -7.38 -33.45
CA SER A 333 18.39 -7.06 -32.82
C SER A 333 19.29 -8.31 -32.81
N PRO A 334 20.30 -8.45 -33.70
CA PRO A 334 21.31 -9.48 -33.52
C PRO A 334 22.10 -9.18 -32.24
N SER A 335 22.30 -10.21 -31.43
CA SER A 335 23.16 -10.23 -30.24
C SER A 335 24.60 -9.85 -30.57
#